data_AF-F6B6U6-F1
#
_entry.id   AF-F6B6U6-F1
#
_cell.length_a   1.000
_cell.length_b   1.000
_cell.length_c   1.000
_cell.angle_alpha   90.00
_cell.angle_beta   90.00
_cell.angle_gamma   90.00
#
_symmetry.space_group_name_H-M   'P 1'
#
loop_
_entity.id
_entity.type
_entity.pdbx_description
1 polymer ?
#
loop_
_entity_poly.entity_id
_entity_poly.type
_entity_poly.pdbx_seq_one_letter_code
_entity_poly.pdbx_strand_id
1 'polypeptide(L)'
;MSSFKVLFHVSDNEIWPKALTNIRNFIKDVGPGGAEIEVVANAAAVAAYYNNEKADMIQQMAELAGQGVKFIACRNALKAHSLDENLRPSFVEVVPAGITEIVKKQSAGYAYIKP
;
A
#
# COMPACT_ATOMS: atom_id res chain seq x y z
N MET A 1 15.37 5.59 -19.29
CA MET A 1 15.48 4.44 -18.37
C MET A 1 14.07 3.91 -18.16
N SER A 2 13.85 2.60 -18.27
CA SER A 2 12.57 1.98 -17.96
C SER A 2 12.29 2.11 -16.46
N SER A 3 11.22 2.79 -16.09
CA SER A 3 10.76 2.91 -14.70
C SER A 3 10.40 1.52 -14.16
N PHE A 4 10.85 1.18 -12.95
CA PHE A 4 10.46 -0.07 -12.30
C PHE A 4 8.95 -0.08 -12.02
N LYS A 5 8.33 -1.25 -12.01
CA LYS A 5 6.96 -1.44 -11.53
C LYS A 5 7.01 -2.39 -10.36
N VAL A 6 6.55 -1.95 -9.18
CA VAL A 6 6.68 -2.73 -7.95
C VAL A 6 5.39 -2.72 -7.16
N LEU A 7 4.94 -3.90 -6.77
CA LEU A 7 3.83 -4.10 -5.86
C LEU A 7 4.35 -4.60 -4.51
N PHE A 8 4.07 -3.86 -3.46
CA PHE A 8 4.25 -4.30 -2.08
C PHE A 8 2.92 -4.88 -1.56
N HIS A 9 2.97 -6.09 -1.03
CA HIS A 9 1.82 -6.73 -0.39
C HIS A 9 2.02 -6.74 1.12
N VAL A 10 1.11 -6.09 1.83
CA VAL A 10 1.06 -6.06 3.30
C VAL A 10 -0.23 -6.78 3.76
N SER A 11 -0.07 -7.89 4.47
CA SER A 11 -1.20 -8.70 4.98
C SER A 11 -1.48 -8.50 6.47
N ASP A 12 -0.48 -8.03 7.22
CA ASP A 12 -0.51 -7.99 8.69
C ASP A 12 -0.09 -6.60 9.21
N ASN A 13 -0.66 -6.17 10.35
CA ASN A 13 -0.46 -4.80 10.85
C ASN A 13 0.96 -4.54 11.35
N GLU A 14 1.65 -5.59 11.80
CA GLU A 14 3.01 -5.58 12.32
C GLU A 14 4.04 -5.35 11.22
N ILE A 15 3.67 -5.60 9.96
CA ILE A 15 4.57 -5.49 8.80
C ILE A 15 4.67 -4.05 8.29
N TRP A 16 3.71 -3.18 8.59
CA TRP A 16 3.68 -1.79 8.12
C TRP A 16 4.98 -1.01 8.35
N PRO A 17 5.60 -1.00 9.55
CA PRO A 17 6.85 -0.26 9.75
C PRO A 17 7.97 -0.72 8.81
N LYS A 18 8.08 -2.02 8.58
CA LYS A 18 9.06 -2.61 7.66
C LYS A 18 8.74 -2.26 6.21
N ALA A 19 7.48 -2.38 5.81
CA ALA A 19 7.03 -2.04 4.45
C ALA A 19 7.33 -0.57 4.11
N LEU A 20 6.98 0.37 4.99
CA LEU A 20 7.21 1.80 4.79
C LEU A 20 8.72 2.12 4.71
N THR A 21 9.53 1.46 5.53
CA THR A 21 11.00 1.59 5.49
C THR A 21 11.56 1.10 4.16
N ASN A 22 11.11 -0.07 3.69
CA ASN A 22 11.55 -0.64 2.41
C ASN A 22 11.16 0.26 1.23
N ILE A 23 9.94 0.82 1.23
CA ILE A 23 9.47 1.73 0.18
C ILE A 23 10.34 3.00 0.13
N ARG A 24 10.64 3.62 1.28
CA ARG A 24 11.53 4.80 1.33
C ARG A 24 12.93 4.52 0.80
N ASN A 25 13.51 3.39 1.23
CA ASN A 25 14.83 2.99 0.78
C ASN A 25 14.85 2.73 -0.73
N PHE A 26 13.80 2.07 -1.25
CA PHE A 26 13.65 1.82 -2.67
C PHE A 26 13.52 3.11 -3.48
N ILE A 27 12.66 4.05 -3.07
CA ILE A 27 12.53 5.37 -3.72
C ILE A 27 13.87 6.13 -3.72
N LYS A 28 14.61 6.09 -2.60
CA LYS A 28 15.92 6.73 -2.49
C LYS A 28 16.94 6.15 -3.46
N ASP A 29 16.92 4.85 -3.68
CA ASP A 29 17.85 4.12 -4.55
C ASP A 29 17.56 4.36 -6.04
N VAL A 30 16.29 4.26 -6.45
CA VAL A 30 15.89 4.41 -7.86
C VAL A 30 15.71 5.87 -8.29
N GLY A 31 15.64 6.79 -7.32
CA GLY A 31 15.39 8.22 -7.53
C GLY A 31 13.93 8.57 -7.79
N PRO A 32 13.55 9.86 -7.66
CA PRO A 32 12.18 10.32 -7.92
C PRO A 32 11.71 9.96 -9.34
N GLY A 33 10.53 9.34 -9.45
CA GLY A 33 9.99 8.88 -10.74
C GLY A 33 10.66 7.61 -11.31
N GLY A 34 11.67 7.06 -10.62
CA GLY A 34 12.36 5.83 -11.02
C GLY A 34 11.51 4.56 -10.89
N ALA A 35 10.37 4.63 -10.21
CA ALA A 35 9.44 3.52 -10.07
C ALA A 35 7.97 3.94 -9.98
N GLU A 36 7.09 3.10 -10.51
CA GLU A 36 5.66 3.04 -10.18
C GLU A 36 5.47 2.05 -9.03
N ILE A 37 4.95 2.54 -7.90
CA ILE A 37 4.84 1.76 -6.66
C ILE A 37 3.39 1.68 -6.24
N GLU A 38 2.91 0.46 -6.02
CA GLU A 38 1.60 0.20 -5.42
C GLU A 38 1.75 -0.65 -4.16
N VAL A 39 1.02 -0.29 -3.12
CA VAL A 39 0.97 -1.00 -1.84
C VAL A 39 -0.42 -1.56 -1.66
N VAL A 40 -0.57 -2.88 -1.77
CA VAL A 40 -1.84 -3.56 -1.55
C VAL A 40 -1.90 -4.07 -0.12
N ALA A 41 -2.76 -3.43 0.69
CA ALA A 41 -3.15 -3.91 2.00
C ALA A 41 -4.36 -4.84 1.89
N ASN A 42 -4.25 -6.05 2.43
CA ASN A 42 -5.36 -6.99 2.58
C ASN A 42 -5.38 -7.58 4.00
N ALA A 43 -6.32 -8.51 4.26
CA ALA A 43 -6.49 -9.14 5.57
C ALA A 43 -6.48 -8.10 6.71
N ALA A 44 -5.74 -8.34 7.78
CA ALA A 44 -5.72 -7.46 8.95
C ALA A 44 -5.07 -6.09 8.67
N ALA A 45 -4.19 -5.99 7.67
CA ALA A 45 -3.43 -4.78 7.38
C ALA A 45 -4.29 -3.57 7.00
N VAL A 46 -5.52 -3.77 6.50
CA VAL A 46 -6.40 -2.65 6.14
C VAL A 46 -6.84 -1.82 7.36
N ALA A 47 -6.82 -2.41 8.56
CA ALA A 47 -7.17 -1.71 9.80
C ALA A 47 -6.18 -0.60 10.14
N ALA A 48 -4.95 -0.69 9.66
CA ALA A 48 -3.93 0.36 9.85
C ALA A 48 -4.37 1.72 9.31
N TYR A 49 -5.17 1.77 8.24
CA TYR A 49 -5.66 3.02 7.66
C TYR A 49 -6.65 3.78 8.55
N TYR A 50 -7.19 3.13 9.58
CA TYR A 50 -8.22 3.66 10.47
C TYR A 50 -7.73 3.82 11.91
N ASN A 51 -6.46 3.54 12.17
CA ASN A 51 -5.92 3.57 13.53
C ASN A 51 -5.46 4.98 13.91
N ASN A 52 -6.33 5.70 14.62
CA ASN A 52 -6.07 7.05 15.13
C ASN A 52 -4.93 7.11 16.16
N GLU A 53 -4.61 6.01 16.84
CA GLU A 53 -3.49 5.94 17.79
C GLU A 53 -2.13 5.86 17.09
N LYS A 54 -2.13 5.54 15.79
CA LYS A 54 -0.93 5.48 14.94
C LYS A 54 -0.88 6.62 13.92
N ALA A 55 -1.17 7.84 14.37
CA ALA A 55 -1.15 9.05 13.54
C ALA A 55 0.17 9.20 12.77
N ASP A 56 1.32 8.94 13.40
CA ASP A 56 2.64 8.99 12.76
C ASP A 56 2.74 8.04 11.56
N MET A 57 2.14 6.86 11.65
CA MET A 57 2.17 5.88 10.56
C MET A 57 1.29 6.32 9.38
N ILE A 58 0.12 6.91 9.66
CA ILE A 58 -0.76 7.48 8.62
C ILE A 58 -0.08 8.66 7.95
N GLN A 59 0.58 9.54 8.71
CA GLN A 59 1.33 10.67 8.15
C GLN A 59 2.46 10.17 7.23
N GLN A 60 3.20 9.15 7.66
CA GLN A 60 4.23 8.50 6.86
C GLN A 60 3.69 7.92 5.54
N MET A 61 2.49 7.32 5.55
CA MET A 61 1.83 6.86 4.33
C MET A 61 1.43 8.03 3.44
N ALA A 62 0.88 9.11 4.00
CA ALA A 62 0.48 10.30 3.25
C ALA A 62 1.69 10.99 2.56
N GLU A 63 2.83 11.06 3.24
CA GLU A 63 4.10 11.59 2.67
C GLU A 63 4.60 10.75 1.49
N LEU A 64 4.49 9.41 1.59
CA LEU A 64 4.82 8.51 0.49
C LEU A 64 3.80 8.63 -0.66
N ALA A 65 2.53 8.82 -0.34
CA ALA A 65 1.50 9.05 -1.34
C ALA A 65 1.74 10.36 -2.12
N GLY A 66 2.20 11.42 -1.43
CA GLY A 66 2.65 12.66 -2.06
C GLY A 66 3.84 12.49 -3.01
N GLN A 67 4.61 11.41 -2.86
CA GLN A 67 5.70 11.02 -3.77
C GLN A 67 5.25 10.09 -4.90
N GLY A 68 3.95 9.81 -5.02
CA GLY A 68 3.36 8.99 -6.09
C GLY A 68 3.16 7.52 -5.73
N VAL A 69 3.37 7.10 -4.48
CA VAL A 69 3.06 5.74 -4.02
C VAL A 69 1.54 5.58 -3.90
N LYS A 70 0.96 4.57 -4.56
CA LYS A 70 -0.48 4.30 -4.44
C LYS A 70 -0.74 3.32 -3.31
N PHE A 71 -1.57 3.72 -2.34
CA PHE A 71 -2.01 2.86 -1.26
C PHE A 71 -3.40 2.30 -1.58
N ILE A 72 -3.50 0.98 -1.58
CA ILE A 72 -4.70 0.25 -1.96
C ILE A 72 -5.23 -0.54 -0.75
N ALA A 73 -6.53 -0.47 -0.50
CA ALA A 73 -7.24 -1.28 0.47
C ALA A 73 -8.15 -2.31 -0.22
N CYS A 74 -8.11 -3.55 0.27
CA CYS A 74 -9.02 -4.61 -0.16
C CYS A 74 -10.43 -4.40 0.43
N ARG A 75 -11.46 -4.17 -0.41
CA ARG A 75 -12.86 -4.00 0.03
C ARG A 75 -13.38 -5.20 0.83
N ASN A 76 -13.05 -6.42 0.42
CA ASN A 76 -13.46 -7.62 1.15
C ASN A 76 -12.89 -7.64 2.58
N ALA A 77 -11.64 -7.19 2.76
CA ALA A 77 -11.03 -7.09 4.07
C ALA A 77 -11.65 -5.96 4.90
N LEU A 78 -11.91 -4.78 4.29
CA LEU A 78 -12.62 -3.69 4.96
C LEU A 78 -13.98 -4.16 5.51
N LYS A 79 -14.76 -4.88 4.68
CA LYS A 79 -16.04 -5.48 5.09
C LYS A 79 -15.87 -6.50 6.23
N ALA A 80 -14.86 -7.37 6.15
CA ALA A 80 -14.59 -8.38 7.18
C ALA A 80 -14.22 -7.75 8.54
N HIS A 81 -13.63 -6.55 8.53
CA HIS A 81 -13.27 -5.80 9.72
C HIS A 81 -14.30 -4.70 10.09
N SER A 82 -15.46 -4.66 9.43
CA SER A 82 -16.51 -3.64 9.64
C SER A 82 -16.00 -2.19 9.52
N LEU A 83 -15.06 -1.96 8.60
CA LEU A 83 -14.49 -0.64 8.32
C LEU A 83 -15.23 0.03 7.16
N ASP A 84 -15.71 1.26 7.38
CA ASP A 84 -16.38 2.04 6.34
C ASP A 84 -15.37 2.60 5.34
N GLU A 85 -15.49 2.22 4.08
CA GLU A 85 -14.61 2.71 3.01
C GLU A 85 -14.71 4.22 2.82
N ASN A 86 -15.80 4.88 3.22
CA ASN A 86 -15.96 6.33 3.11
C ASN A 86 -15.13 7.10 4.14
N LEU A 87 -14.72 6.45 5.24
CA LEU A 87 -13.90 7.05 6.30
C LEU A 87 -12.39 6.81 6.10
N ARG A 88 -12.00 6.19 4.99
CA ARG A 88 -10.59 5.95 4.68
C ARG A 88 -9.84 7.28 4.48
N PRO A 89 -8.51 7.32 4.72
CA PRO A 89 -7.69 8.47 4.32
C PRO A 89 -7.83 8.73 2.82
N SER A 90 -7.86 10.01 2.42
CA SER A 90 -8.14 10.41 1.03
C SER A 90 -7.14 9.87 -0.01
N PHE A 91 -5.92 9.56 0.40
CA PHE A 91 -4.87 8.99 -0.44
C PHE A 91 -4.99 7.46 -0.63
N VAL A 92 -5.94 6.81 0.06
CA VAL A 92 -6.17 5.36 -0.04
C VAL A 92 -7.25 5.09 -1.06
N GLU A 93 -6.96 4.25 -2.04
CA GLU A 93 -7.93 3.74 -3.01
C GLU A 93 -8.47 2.38 -2.56
N VAL A 94 -9.69 2.04 -2.98
CA VAL A 94 -10.33 0.77 -2.60
C VAL A 94 -10.63 -0.07 -3.83
N VAL A 95 -10.02 -1.25 -3.89
CA VAL A 95 -10.26 -2.24 -4.93
C VAL A 95 -11.21 -3.34 -4.45
N PRO A 96 -11.96 -4.02 -5.34
CA PRO A 96 -12.88 -5.09 -4.94
C PRO A 96 -12.22 -6.21 -4.13
N ALA A 97 -11.02 -6.64 -4.53
CA ALA A 97 -10.28 -7.68 -3.83
C ALA A 97 -8.76 -7.48 -4.01
N GLY A 98 -8.02 -7.47 -2.90
CA GLY A 98 -6.57 -7.27 -2.91
C GLY A 98 -5.82 -8.39 -3.65
N ILE A 99 -6.26 -9.65 -3.51
CA ILE A 99 -5.64 -10.76 -4.24
C ILE A 99 -5.76 -10.60 -5.77
N THR A 100 -6.93 -10.17 -6.25
CA THR A 100 -7.16 -9.93 -7.68
C THR A 100 -6.30 -8.78 -8.18
N GLU A 101 -6.12 -7.73 -7.38
CA GLU A 101 -5.24 -6.61 -7.73
C GLU A 101 -3.78 -7.06 -7.82
N ILE A 102 -3.32 -7.86 -6.85
CA ILE A 102 -1.97 -8.44 -6.86
C ILE A 102 -1.73 -9.28 -8.13
N VAL A 103 -2.68 -10.14 -8.51
CA VAL A 103 -2.57 -10.97 -9.73
C VAL A 103 -2.55 -10.09 -10.99
N LYS A 104 -3.42 -9.09 -11.08
CA LYS A 104 -3.46 -8.16 -12.21
C LYS A 104 -2.14 -7.41 -12.39
N LYS A 105 -1.58 -6.88 -11.30
CA LYS A 105 -0.34 -6.10 -11.33
C LYS A 105 0.87 -6.96 -11.66
N GLN A 106 0.98 -8.14 -11.06
CA GLN A 106 2.03 -9.10 -11.46
C GLN A 106 1.92 -9.45 -12.96
N SER A 107 0.71 -9.68 -13.47
CA SER A 107 0.48 -9.95 -14.90
C SER A 107 0.84 -8.75 -15.80
N ALA A 108 0.78 -7.53 -15.27
CA ALA A 108 1.21 -6.30 -15.93
C ALA A 108 2.71 -6.01 -15.80
N GLY A 109 3.49 -6.96 -15.27
CA GLY A 109 4.95 -6.86 -15.15
C GLY A 109 5.45 -6.22 -13.86
N TYR A 110 4.61 -6.08 -12.83
CA TYR A 110 5.08 -5.59 -11.53
C TYR A 110 5.88 -6.67 -10.81
N ALA A 111 7.05 -6.29 -10.28
CA ALA A 111 7.76 -7.09 -9.31
C ALA A 111 6.93 -7.20 -8.02
N TYR A 112 6.78 -8.41 -7.49
CA TYR A 112 6.03 -8.67 -6.27
C TYR A 112 6.97 -8.72 -5.06
N ILE A 113 6.70 -7.89 -4.06
CA ILE A 113 7.46 -7.82 -2.81
C ILE A 113 6.52 -8.05 -1.63
N LYS A 114 6.89 -8.98 -0.74
CA LYS A 114 6.21 -9.22 0.54
C LYS A 114 7.21 -8.99 1.68
N PRO A 115 7.24 -7.80 2.30
CA PRO A 115 8.14 -7.47 3.41
C PRO A 115 7.93 -8.39 4.62
#